data_AF-A0A2D8BV02-F1
#
_entry.id   AF-A0A2D8BV02-F1
#
_cell.length_a   1.000
_cell.length_b   1.000
_cell.length_c   1.000
_cell.angle_alpha   90.00
_cell.angle_beta   90.00
_cell.angle_gamma   90.00
#
_symmetry.space_group_name_H-M   'P 1'
#
loop_
_entity.id
_entity.type
_entity.pdbx_description
1 polymer ?
#
loop_
_entity_poly.entity_id
_entity_poly.type
_entity_poly.pdbx_seq_one_letter_code
_entity_poly.pdbx_strand_id
1 'polypeptide(L)'
;MAEDSAIESKKSLSTDNAGLKTIAELAEKIQSQEQQIANTEEDLKKQKEELRNLQNEELPMLMQEIGIKKFELEDGSSVNVKEIYAGSISQANKEKAFNWLRQNKFDDIIKNTVTTAFGKGEDTAAQNFMDIAEQAGYTPVQKTEVHPQTLKAFIKERVEGGDEFPMELFGAYIGYKAEIKKSKK
;
A
#
# COMPACT_ATOMS: atom_id res chain seq x y z
N MET A 1 11.11 55.12 -4.92
CA MET A 1 10.39 55.05 -6.22
C MET A 1 10.44 53.60 -6.64
N ALA A 2 9.39 52.83 -6.32
CA ALA A 2 8.15 52.67 -7.12
C ALA A 2 8.41 51.60 -8.20
N GLU A 3 7.59 50.57 -8.41
CA GLU A 3 6.28 50.21 -7.88
C GLU A 3 6.02 48.71 -8.12
N ASP A 4 5.17 48.18 -7.26
CA ASP A 4 4.55 46.85 -7.25
C ASP A 4 3.60 46.67 -8.44
N SER A 5 3.50 45.46 -9.01
CA SER A 5 2.34 45.10 -9.85
C SER A 5 2.05 43.61 -9.77
N ALA A 6 1.46 43.22 -8.64
CA ALA A 6 0.63 42.03 -8.53
C ALA A 6 -0.47 42.05 -9.60
N ILE A 7 -0.49 41.03 -10.47
CA ILE A 7 -1.59 40.79 -11.40
C ILE A 7 -2.67 40.01 -10.63
N GLU A 8 -3.46 40.72 -9.83
CA GLU A 8 -4.78 40.24 -9.40
C GLU A 8 -5.76 40.41 -10.57
N SER A 9 -5.95 39.35 -11.34
CA SER A 9 -7.03 39.30 -12.32
C SER A 9 -8.36 38.99 -11.62
N LYS A 10 -8.99 40.02 -11.04
CA LYS A 10 -10.41 40.01 -10.66
C LYS A 10 -11.26 39.82 -11.91
N LYS A 11 -11.70 38.59 -12.15
CA LYS A 11 -12.75 38.29 -13.15
C LYS A 11 -14.11 38.61 -12.52
N SER A 12 -14.79 39.60 -13.08
CA SER A 12 -16.18 40.01 -12.82
C SER A 12 -17.13 38.79 -12.82
N LEU A 13 -17.88 38.42 -11.76
CA LEU A 13 -18.90 39.13 -10.96
C LEU A 13 -20.13 39.59 -11.76
N SER A 14 -20.82 38.61 -12.37
CA SER A 14 -22.27 38.69 -12.64
C SER A 14 -22.98 37.36 -12.95
N THR A 15 -22.29 36.21 -12.89
CA THR A 15 -22.93 34.86 -12.97
C THR A 15 -22.57 33.97 -11.78
N ASP A 16 -21.93 34.56 -10.77
CA ASP A 16 -21.08 33.89 -9.78
C ASP A 16 -21.83 33.21 -8.64
N ASN A 17 -23.10 33.51 -8.39
CA ASN A 17 -23.82 32.92 -7.26
C ASN A 17 -24.27 31.46 -7.49
N ALA A 18 -24.53 31.04 -8.73
CA ALA A 18 -24.96 29.67 -9.01
C ALA A 18 -23.74 28.72 -9.06
N GLY A 19 -22.70 29.10 -9.80
CA GLY A 19 -21.48 28.30 -9.93
C GLY A 19 -20.71 28.15 -8.63
N LEU A 20 -20.59 29.22 -7.82
CA LEU A 20 -19.93 29.14 -6.52
C LEU A 20 -20.72 28.30 -5.51
N LYS A 21 -22.06 28.32 -5.56
CA LYS A 21 -22.90 27.42 -4.76
C LYS A 21 -22.69 25.96 -5.13
N THR A 22 -22.66 25.63 -6.43
CA THR A 22 -22.39 24.27 -6.90
C THR A 22 -20.99 23.79 -6.51
N ILE A 23 -19.98 24.67 -6.54
CA ILE A 23 -18.62 24.33 -6.08
C ILE A 23 -18.60 24.09 -4.56
N ALA A 24 -19.29 24.92 -3.77
CA ALA A 24 -19.40 24.74 -2.33
C ALA A 24 -20.13 23.42 -1.97
N GLU A 25 -21.24 23.12 -2.64
CA GLU A 25 -21.98 21.85 -2.48
C GLU A 25 -21.13 20.63 -2.86
N LEU A 26 -20.35 20.72 -3.94
CA LEU A 26 -19.42 19.66 -4.32
C LEU A 26 -18.29 19.49 -3.31
N ALA A 27 -17.75 20.58 -2.77
CA ALA A 27 -16.72 20.55 -1.73
C ALA A 27 -17.24 19.91 -0.43
N GLU A 28 -18.46 20.26 0.00
CA GLU A 28 -19.13 19.64 1.14
C GLU A 28 -19.40 18.15 0.90
N LYS A 29 -19.85 17.78 -0.31
CA LYS A 29 -20.05 16.38 -0.70
C LYS A 29 -18.75 15.58 -0.66
N ILE A 30 -17.64 16.14 -1.15
CA ILE A 30 -16.31 15.51 -1.06
C ILE A 30 -15.94 15.26 0.40
N GLN A 31 -16.07 16.27 1.27
CA GLN A 31 -15.76 16.12 2.70
C GLN A 31 -16.66 15.08 3.38
N SER A 32 -17.96 15.08 3.07
CA SER A 32 -18.89 14.09 3.60
C SER A 32 -18.53 12.68 3.15
N GLN A 33 -18.17 12.51 1.87
CA GLN A 33 -17.73 11.23 1.32
C GLN A 33 -16.40 10.76 1.95
N GLU A 34 -15.43 11.65 2.13
CA GLU A 34 -14.16 11.33 2.80
C GLU A 34 -14.40 10.87 4.24
N GLN A 35 -15.29 11.53 4.99
CA GLN A 35 -15.66 11.11 6.34
C GLN A 35 -16.39 9.76 6.34
N GLN A 36 -17.29 9.53 5.38
CA GLN A 36 -17.98 8.24 5.24
C GLN A 36 -16.99 7.11 4.94
N ILE A 37 -16.01 7.34 4.07
CA ILE A 37 -14.95 6.36 3.77
C ILE A 37 -14.16 6.07 5.05
N ALA A 38 -13.72 7.09 5.78
CA ALA A 38 -12.97 6.91 7.02
C ALA A 38 -13.75 6.09 8.06
N ASN A 39 -15.04 6.40 8.26
CA ASN A 39 -15.90 5.65 9.18
C ASN A 39 -16.09 4.20 8.71
N THR A 40 -16.32 4.00 7.40
CA THR A 40 -16.50 2.66 6.82
C THR A 40 -15.22 1.83 6.93
N GLU A 41 -14.04 2.43 6.76
CA GLU A 41 -12.76 1.76 6.96
C GLU A 41 -12.56 1.32 8.41
N GLU A 42 -12.97 2.16 9.37
CA GLU A 42 -12.95 1.81 10.79
C GLU A 42 -13.91 0.67 11.11
N ASP A 43 -15.14 0.73 10.62
CA ASP A 43 -16.15 -0.32 10.82
C ASP A 43 -15.74 -1.62 10.15
N LEU A 44 -15.20 -1.57 8.94
CA LEU A 44 -14.66 -2.73 8.22
C LEU A 44 -13.48 -3.35 8.97
N LYS A 45 -12.64 -2.54 9.63
CA LYS A 45 -11.58 -3.05 10.50
C LYS A 45 -12.17 -3.80 11.71
N LYS A 46 -13.18 -3.24 12.38
CA LYS A 46 -13.87 -3.89 13.51
C LYS A 46 -14.54 -5.21 13.08
N GLN A 47 -15.28 -5.20 11.97
CA GLN A 47 -15.94 -6.40 11.44
C GLN A 47 -14.94 -7.49 11.06
N LYS A 48 -13.78 -7.12 10.48
CA LYS A 48 -12.70 -8.08 10.19
C LYS A 48 -12.11 -8.69 11.46
N GLU A 49 -11.97 -7.90 12.52
CA GLU A 49 -11.50 -8.37 13.81
C GLU A 49 -12.51 -9.31 14.48
N GLU A 50 -13.80 -8.95 14.48
CA GLU A 50 -14.89 -9.78 14.99
C GLU A 50 -15.02 -11.10 14.22
N LEU A 51 -14.99 -11.06 12.88
CA LEU A 51 -14.98 -12.26 12.05
C LEU A 51 -13.78 -13.17 12.39
N ARG A 52 -12.61 -12.57 12.59
CA ARG A 52 -11.41 -13.32 12.98
C ARG A 52 -11.56 -13.96 14.36
N ASN A 53 -12.18 -13.26 15.31
CA ASN A 53 -12.46 -13.79 16.65
C ASN A 53 -13.42 -14.98 16.58
N LEU A 54 -14.53 -14.82 15.86
CA LEU A 54 -15.51 -15.88 15.64
C LEU A 54 -14.87 -17.13 15.02
N GLN A 55 -14.04 -16.96 13.99
CA GLN A 55 -13.43 -18.07 13.26
C GLN A 55 -12.31 -18.79 14.02
N ASN A 56 -11.50 -18.07 14.80
CA ASN A 56 -10.29 -18.64 15.41
C ASN A 56 -10.45 -18.94 16.91
N GLU A 57 -11.41 -18.34 17.59
CA GLU A 57 -11.62 -18.52 19.03
C GLU A 57 -12.98 -19.13 19.31
N GLU A 58 -14.08 -18.43 19.02
CA GLU A 58 -15.41 -18.83 19.48
C GLU A 58 -15.90 -20.13 18.84
N LEU A 59 -15.85 -20.23 17.51
CA LEU A 59 -16.33 -21.40 16.78
C LEU A 59 -15.50 -22.65 17.09
N PRO A 60 -14.14 -22.61 17.08
CA PRO A 60 -13.32 -23.74 17.54
C PRO A 60 -13.59 -24.13 18.99
N MET A 61 -13.81 -23.17 19.90
CA MET A 61 -14.07 -23.43 21.32
C MET A 61 -15.39 -24.19 21.51
N LEU A 62 -16.48 -23.72 20.89
CA LEU A 62 -17.79 -24.41 20.93
C LEU A 62 -17.72 -25.80 20.30
N MET A 63 -17.03 -25.93 19.16
CA MET A 63 -16.85 -27.23 18.49
C MET A 63 -16.02 -28.21 19.35
N GLN A 64 -15.02 -27.73 20.07
CA GLN A 64 -14.23 -28.52 21.00
C GLN A 64 -15.04 -28.94 22.23
N GLU A 65 -15.89 -28.05 22.77
CA GLU A 65 -16.77 -28.35 23.92
C GLU A 65 -17.76 -29.48 23.61
N ILE A 66 -18.31 -29.49 22.38
CA ILE A 66 -19.24 -30.52 21.91
C ILE A 66 -18.48 -31.77 21.38
N GLY A 67 -17.15 -31.68 21.21
CA GLY A 67 -16.31 -32.78 20.74
C GLY A 67 -16.42 -33.07 19.24
N ILE A 68 -16.88 -32.11 18.44
CA ILE A 68 -17.11 -32.25 17.00
C ILE A 68 -16.05 -31.46 16.24
N LYS A 69 -15.32 -32.11 15.33
CA LYS A 69 -14.32 -31.44 14.48
C LYS A 69 -14.86 -30.98 13.11
N LYS A 70 -15.97 -31.57 12.68
CA LYS A 70 -16.67 -31.25 11.43
C LYS A 70 -18.18 -31.33 11.64
N PHE A 71 -18.91 -30.30 11.23
CA PHE A 71 -20.37 -30.34 11.15
C PHE A 71 -20.86 -29.79 9.81
N GLU A 72 -22.06 -30.21 9.39
CA GLU A 72 -22.72 -29.74 8.18
C GLU A 72 -23.96 -28.95 8.61
N LEU A 73 -24.14 -27.76 8.03
CA LEU A 73 -25.31 -26.91 8.24
C LEU A 73 -26.47 -27.37 7.34
N GLU A 74 -27.68 -27.01 7.74
CA GLU A 74 -28.90 -27.28 6.97
C GLU A 74 -28.91 -26.61 5.60
N ASP A 75 -28.09 -25.56 5.39
CA ASP A 75 -27.91 -24.88 4.10
C ASP A 75 -26.94 -25.63 3.14
N GLY A 76 -26.37 -26.76 3.58
CA GLY A 76 -25.39 -27.55 2.84
C GLY A 76 -23.93 -27.13 3.04
N SER A 77 -23.65 -26.11 3.87
CA SER A 77 -22.29 -25.67 4.19
C SER A 77 -21.62 -26.60 5.20
N SER A 78 -20.40 -27.04 4.93
CA SER A 78 -19.61 -27.83 5.89
C SER A 78 -18.62 -26.96 6.66
N VAL A 79 -18.66 -26.97 7.99
CA VAL A 79 -17.69 -26.31 8.85
C VAL A 79 -16.69 -27.35 9.37
N ASN A 80 -15.41 -27.08 9.16
CA ASN A 80 -14.31 -27.95 9.59
C ASN A 80 -13.26 -27.11 10.32
N VAL A 81 -13.05 -27.41 11.60
CA VAL A 81 -12.03 -26.74 12.41
C VAL A 81 -10.72 -27.47 12.25
N LYS A 82 -9.74 -26.78 11.65
CA LYS A 82 -8.36 -27.27 11.49
C LYS A 82 -7.45 -26.57 12.50
N GLU A 83 -6.46 -27.29 13.00
CA GLU A 83 -5.40 -26.71 13.82
C GLU A 83 -4.56 -25.76 12.96
N ILE A 84 -4.40 -24.51 13.42
CA ILE A 84 -3.57 -23.50 12.76
C ILE A 84 -2.29 -23.34 13.57
N TYR A 85 -1.14 -23.65 12.98
CA TYR A 85 0.16 -23.38 13.57
C TYR A 85 0.68 -22.04 13.05
N ALA A 86 0.66 -21.02 13.89
CA ALA A 86 1.19 -19.69 13.57
C ALA A 86 2.28 -19.31 14.58
N GLY A 87 3.40 -18.78 14.09
CA GLY A 87 4.50 -18.30 14.91
C GLY A 87 5.11 -17.05 14.30
N SER A 88 5.37 -16.03 15.12
CA SER A 88 6.11 -14.83 14.72
C SER A 88 7.18 -14.54 15.75
N ILE A 89 8.41 -14.31 15.28
CA ILE A 89 9.53 -13.94 16.14
C ILE A 89 9.56 -12.41 16.22
N SER A 90 9.34 -11.87 17.42
CA SER A 90 9.43 -10.42 17.65
C SER A 90 10.87 -9.91 17.41
N GLN A 91 11.00 -8.64 17.02
CA GLN A 91 12.31 -8.04 16.70
C GLN A 91 13.28 -8.09 17.89
N ALA A 92 12.79 -7.88 19.12
CA ALA A 92 13.59 -7.95 20.34
C ALA A 92 14.15 -9.37 20.63
N ASN A 93 13.44 -10.41 20.20
CA ASN A 93 13.84 -11.80 20.41
C ASN A 93 14.53 -12.42 19.20
N LYS A 94 14.69 -11.68 18.10
CA LYS A 94 15.21 -12.19 16.83
C LYS A 94 16.56 -12.87 16.97
N GLU A 95 17.51 -12.21 17.65
CA GLU A 95 18.85 -12.78 17.86
C GLU A 95 18.82 -14.03 18.73
N LYS A 96 18.07 -14.01 19.83
CA LYS A 96 17.93 -15.16 20.75
C LYS A 96 17.27 -16.35 20.04
N ALA A 97 16.21 -16.11 19.27
CA ALA A 97 15.51 -17.13 18.52
C ALA A 97 16.40 -17.71 17.40
N PHE A 98 17.13 -16.88 16.66
CA PHE A 98 18.05 -17.35 15.62
C PHE A 98 19.22 -18.14 16.22
N ASN A 99 19.76 -17.71 17.36
CA ASN A 99 20.79 -18.45 18.07
C ASN A 99 20.26 -19.80 18.58
N TRP A 100 19.04 -19.83 19.11
CA TRP A 100 18.40 -21.08 19.51
C TRP A 100 18.21 -22.02 18.32
N LEU A 101 17.71 -21.52 17.18
CA LEU A 101 17.55 -22.31 15.96
C LEU A 101 18.89 -22.89 15.49
N ARG A 102 19.96 -22.09 15.47
CA ARG A 102 21.31 -22.54 15.10
C ARG A 102 21.88 -23.56 16.08
N GLN A 103 21.71 -23.37 17.39
CA GLN A 103 22.17 -24.31 18.41
C GLN A 103 21.43 -25.66 18.34
N ASN A 104 20.16 -25.64 17.94
CA ASN A 104 19.31 -26.83 17.82
C ASN A 104 19.31 -27.45 16.41
N LYS A 105 20.21 -27.02 15.51
CA LYS A 105 20.32 -27.53 14.13
C LYS A 105 19.05 -27.36 13.28
N PHE A 106 18.29 -26.30 13.57
CA PHE A 106 17.15 -25.84 12.76
C PHE A 106 17.52 -24.57 12.00
N ASP A 107 18.78 -24.39 11.60
CA ASP A 107 19.25 -23.25 10.84
C ASP A 107 18.72 -23.23 9.40
N ASP A 108 18.31 -24.38 8.85
CA ASP A 108 17.76 -24.51 7.49
C ASP A 108 16.46 -23.72 7.29
N ILE A 109 15.68 -23.44 8.34
CA ILE A 109 14.48 -22.60 8.23
C ILE A 109 14.81 -21.11 8.12
N ILE A 110 16.06 -20.70 8.40
CA ILE A 110 16.48 -19.30 8.38
C ILE A 110 16.85 -18.92 6.95
N LYS A 111 15.91 -18.29 6.24
CA LYS A 111 16.18 -17.66 4.94
C LYS A 111 16.86 -16.30 5.15
N ASN A 112 18.06 -16.14 4.63
CA ASN A 112 18.77 -14.86 4.62
C ASN A 112 18.78 -14.28 3.19
N THR A 113 18.22 -13.09 3.02
CA THR A 113 18.20 -12.38 1.74
C THR A 113 19.08 -11.15 1.85
N VAL A 114 20.06 -11.04 0.96
CA VAL A 114 20.89 -9.85 0.80
C VAL A 114 20.39 -9.11 -0.44
N THR A 115 20.04 -7.84 -0.26
CA THR A 115 19.56 -6.98 -1.34
C THR A 115 20.49 -5.77 -1.45
N THR A 116 20.97 -5.50 -2.66
CA THR A 116 21.77 -4.31 -2.98
C THR A 116 21.01 -3.49 -4.01
N ALA A 117 20.91 -2.17 -3.79
CA ALA A 117 20.29 -1.26 -4.73
C ALA A 117 21.36 -0.58 -5.58
N PHE A 118 21.14 -0.56 -6.90
CA PHE A 118 21.99 0.14 -7.86
C PHE A 118 21.26 1.38 -8.38
N GLY A 119 21.98 2.49 -8.48
CA GLY A 119 21.46 3.79 -8.89
C GLY A 119 21.29 3.93 -10.41
N LYS A 120 20.84 5.12 -10.83
CA LYS A 120 20.63 5.44 -12.25
C LYS A 120 21.96 5.37 -13.01
N GLY A 121 22.00 4.53 -14.06
CA GLY A 121 23.19 4.36 -14.91
C GLY A 121 24.21 3.36 -14.35
N GLU A 122 23.90 2.69 -13.24
CA GLU A 122 24.72 1.62 -12.68
C GLU A 122 24.29 0.23 -13.19
N ASP A 123 23.53 0.16 -14.30
CA ASP A 123 23.07 -1.09 -14.91
C ASP A 123 24.22 -2.06 -15.19
N THR A 124 25.36 -1.55 -15.68
CA THR A 124 26.57 -2.35 -15.90
C THR A 124 27.16 -2.87 -14.59
N ALA A 125 27.11 -2.09 -13.51
CA ALA A 125 27.59 -2.53 -12.20
C ALA A 125 26.67 -3.58 -11.58
N ALA A 126 25.35 -3.45 -11.77
CA ALA A 126 24.37 -4.45 -11.39
C ALA A 126 24.62 -5.78 -12.13
N GLN A 127 24.87 -5.72 -13.44
CA GLN A 127 25.18 -6.92 -14.23
C GLN A 127 26.50 -7.57 -13.79
N ASN A 128 27.56 -6.77 -13.59
CA ASN A 128 28.83 -7.29 -13.09
C ASN A 128 28.66 -7.97 -11.71
N PHE A 129 27.81 -7.42 -10.84
CA PHE A 129 27.53 -8.02 -9.54
C PHE A 129 26.77 -9.35 -9.66
N MET A 130 25.84 -9.45 -10.61
CA MET A 130 25.16 -10.71 -10.94
C MET A 130 26.18 -11.75 -11.39
N ASP A 131 27.07 -11.41 -12.32
CA ASP A 131 28.09 -12.32 -12.85
C ASP A 131 29.04 -12.80 -11.74
N ILE A 132 29.44 -11.91 -10.82
CA ILE A 132 30.25 -12.26 -9.65
C ILE A 132 29.49 -13.23 -8.74
N ALA A 133 28.22 -12.97 -8.47
CA ALA A 133 27.39 -13.81 -7.62
C ALA A 133 27.17 -15.20 -8.24
N GLU A 134 26.96 -15.28 -9.56
CA GLU A 134 26.86 -16.54 -10.30
C GLU A 134 28.18 -17.32 -10.31
N GLN A 135 29.32 -16.64 -10.53
CA GLN A 135 30.65 -17.25 -10.43
C GLN A 135 30.94 -17.79 -9.02
N ALA A 136 30.40 -17.15 -7.99
CA ALA A 136 30.48 -17.60 -6.61
C ALA A 136 29.47 -18.73 -6.27
N GLY A 137 28.67 -19.18 -7.24
CA GLY A 137 27.73 -20.30 -7.09
C GLY A 137 26.37 -19.91 -6.51
N TYR A 138 26.04 -18.62 -6.44
CA TYR A 138 24.72 -18.15 -6.04
C TYR A 138 23.78 -18.03 -7.25
N THR A 139 22.48 -18.00 -7.02
CA THR A 139 21.46 -17.69 -8.04
C THR A 139 20.86 -16.33 -7.74
N PRO A 140 21.52 -15.23 -8.14
CA PRO A 140 21.02 -13.89 -7.86
C PRO A 140 19.76 -13.62 -8.68
N VAL A 141 18.86 -12.79 -8.13
CA VAL A 141 17.62 -12.40 -8.79
C VAL A 141 17.66 -10.90 -9.05
N GLN A 142 17.62 -10.50 -10.33
CA GLN A 142 17.53 -9.10 -10.72
C GLN A 142 16.06 -8.70 -10.87
N LYS A 143 15.69 -7.60 -10.20
CA LYS A 143 14.38 -6.97 -10.37
C LYS A 143 14.58 -5.56 -10.89
N THR A 144 14.19 -5.31 -12.13
CA THR A 144 14.22 -3.98 -12.75
C THR A 144 12.82 -3.40 -12.68
N GLU A 145 12.64 -2.35 -11.88
CA GLU A 145 11.37 -1.66 -11.74
C GLU A 145 11.55 -0.15 -11.76
N VAL A 146 10.64 0.55 -12.44
CA VAL A 146 10.55 2.00 -12.34
C VAL A 146 9.64 2.32 -11.16
N HIS A 147 10.19 2.99 -10.14
CA HIS A 147 9.39 3.37 -8.99
C HIS A 147 8.24 4.32 -9.42
N PRO A 148 6.99 4.09 -9.00
CA PRO A 148 5.83 4.87 -9.47
C PRO A 148 5.96 6.38 -9.26
N GLN A 149 6.61 6.81 -8.16
CA GLN A 149 6.84 8.24 -7.90
C GLN A 149 7.85 8.85 -8.88
N THR A 150 8.89 8.11 -9.26
CA THR A 150 9.90 8.55 -10.22
C THR A 150 9.28 8.68 -11.61
N LEU A 151 8.47 7.70 -12.01
CA LEU A 151 7.72 7.76 -13.28
C LEU A 151 6.77 8.96 -13.29
N LYS A 152 6.03 9.18 -12.20
CA LYS A 152 5.12 10.33 -12.06
C LYS A 152 5.86 11.67 -12.19
N ALA A 153 7.01 11.82 -11.52
CA ALA A 153 7.82 13.02 -11.60
C ALA A 153 8.33 13.27 -13.03
N PHE A 154 8.79 12.23 -13.71
CA PHE A 154 9.24 12.29 -15.10
C PHE A 154 8.12 12.69 -16.06
N ILE A 155 6.92 12.10 -15.93
CA ILE A 155 5.74 12.48 -16.73
C ILE A 155 5.41 13.95 -16.51
N LYS A 156 5.39 14.39 -15.24
CA LYS A 156 5.09 15.80 -14.91
C LYS A 156 6.09 16.76 -15.57
N GLU A 157 7.39 16.48 -15.47
CA GLU A 157 8.45 17.31 -16.06
C GLU A 157 8.31 17.43 -17.58
N ARG A 158 8.05 16.31 -18.27
CA ARG A 158 7.88 16.29 -19.73
C ARG A 158 6.65 17.07 -20.19
N VAL A 159 5.53 16.88 -19.50
CA VAL A 159 4.27 17.55 -19.81
C VAL A 159 4.34 19.05 -19.53
N GLU A 160 4.88 19.46 -18.37
CA GLU A 160 5.05 20.88 -18.03
C GLU A 160 6.11 21.57 -18.89
N GLY A 161 7.12 20.81 -19.35
CA GLY A 161 8.15 21.28 -20.28
C GLY A 161 7.67 21.47 -21.72
N GLY A 162 6.47 20.98 -22.06
CA GLY A 162 5.91 21.09 -23.42
C GLY A 162 6.43 20.05 -24.42
N ASP A 163 7.11 19.00 -23.95
CA ASP A 163 7.58 17.90 -24.78
C ASP A 163 6.42 16.94 -25.14
N GLU A 164 6.45 16.39 -26.36
CA GLU A 164 5.58 15.26 -26.71
C GLU A 164 5.98 14.02 -25.87
N PHE A 165 5.07 13.58 -25.00
CA PHE A 165 5.25 12.39 -24.17
C PHE A 165 4.27 11.28 -24.60
N PRO A 166 4.74 10.04 -24.87
CA PRO A 166 3.89 8.96 -25.33
C PRO A 166 3.03 8.41 -24.17
N MET A 167 1.91 9.09 -23.91
CA MET A 167 1.00 8.79 -22.79
C MET A 167 0.50 7.35 -22.78
N GLU A 168 0.12 6.81 -23.95
CA GLU A 168 -0.41 5.44 -24.04
C GLU A 168 0.64 4.37 -23.70
N LEU A 169 1.89 4.56 -24.11
CA LEU A 169 2.97 3.59 -23.85
C LEU A 169 3.26 3.47 -22.34
N PHE A 170 3.19 4.59 -21.63
CA PHE A 170 3.44 4.63 -20.19
C PHE A 170 2.16 4.49 -19.35
N GLY A 171 0.99 4.26 -19.99
CA GLY A 171 -0.30 4.27 -19.31
C GLY A 171 -0.55 5.57 -18.51
N ALA A 172 0.06 6.67 -18.94
CA ALA A 172 0.04 7.93 -18.24
C ALA A 172 -1.26 8.68 -18.55
N TYR A 173 -1.87 9.23 -17.51
CA TYR A 173 -3.09 10.02 -17.61
C TYR A 173 -2.94 11.33 -16.81
N ILE A 174 -3.30 12.45 -17.44
CA ILE A 174 -3.35 13.74 -16.78
C ILE A 174 -4.78 13.95 -16.27
N GLY A 175 -4.95 13.86 -14.95
CA GLY A 175 -6.20 14.16 -14.27
C GLY A 175 -6.05 15.32 -13.30
N TYR A 176 -7.10 16.13 -13.18
CA TYR A 176 -7.20 17.14 -12.12
C TYR A 176 -7.83 16.50 -10.89
N LYS A 177 -7.11 16.53 -9.75
CA LYS A 177 -7.64 16.10 -8.46
C LYS A 177 -7.81 17.33 -7.56
N ALA A 178 -9.03 17.58 -7.11
CA ALA A 178 -9.28 18.57 -6.06
C ALA A 178 -8.77 18.03 -4.71
N GLU A 179 -8.03 18.85 -3.97
CA GLU A 179 -7.57 18.54 -2.62
C GLU A 179 -8.11 19.60 -1.66
N ILE A 180 -8.93 19.20 -0.68
CA ILE A 180 -9.54 20.11 0.28
C ILE A 180 -8.77 20.01 1.60
N LYS A 181 -7.86 20.95 1.87
CA LYS A 181 -7.11 21.01 3.13
C LYS A 181 -7.86 21.83 4.16
N LYS A 182 -8.21 21.23 5.29
CA LYS A 182 -8.74 21.95 6.45
C LYS A 182 -7.57 22.56 7.23
N SER A 183 -7.45 23.89 7.23
CA SER A 183 -6.52 24.58 8.14
C SER A 183 -6.95 24.32 9.58
N LYS A 184 -6.06 23.77 10.42
CA LYS A 184 -6.32 23.61 11.86
C LYS A 184 -6.65 24.97 12.46
N LYS A 185 -7.80 25.05 13.13
CA LYS A 185 -8.19 26.16 13.99
C LYS A 185 -8.18 25.65 15.43
#